data_AF-A0A9P9PZ30-F1
#
_entry.id   AF-A0A9P9PZ30-F1
#
_cell.length_a   1.000
_cell.length_b   1.000
_cell.length_c   1.000
_cell.angle_alpha   90.00
_cell.angle_beta   90.00
_cell.angle_gamma   90.00
#
_symmetry.space_group_name_H-M   'P 1'
#
loop_
_entity.id
_entity.type
_entity.pdbx_description
1 polymer ?
#
loop_
_entity_poly.entity_id
_entity_poly.type
_entity_poly.pdbx_seq_one_letter_code
_entity_poly.pdbx_strand_id
1 'polypeptide(L)'
;MGFTHDSFFECSQLAVHVSNVSNYNSYLNCSRNLGDGLVNPFYINATDFNCSCFEYCDCPPFESDPDIAGIGVLAAFVVSAGLTIIATALHLLLTRTNKSKTINPIDEFFRDRLDNLRDKKWLPEPATNDDPPPLVQCLYDLVLSLSDTQLVMGIAMLSAAVIKLHRDSITVYHFNTVTNLAWLSSGVHILTLLVIRIGFIGSSKEGEQRKSKDPTAAIIIRVVCMLTLAGLLLYCSWISGYEKWDESFDCPAKCTVDLKKGGLPLTWMIISFVFILYSYPFSIFGLWKGGQKRWLKCVRPKLIDDKGEENGQQPKVAWRILIFVFWYIPASETLEVLTEIAWFSLGFYWTFTDRHSMQQEMGQDQKKAENNIRGFGQLVPLFLLLVPVLQVFESYAARSEFKKEIEKVREDFRDPDRVLRASW
;
A
#
# COMPACT_ATOMS: atom_id res chain seq x y z
N MET A 1 -9.31 -30.67 -0.04
CA MET A 1 -9.98 -31.83 0.57
C MET A 1 -11.24 -31.28 1.21
N GLY A 2 -12.42 -31.73 0.79
CA GLY A 2 -13.69 -31.30 1.39
C GLY A 2 -13.85 -31.94 2.77
N PHE A 3 -14.48 -31.23 3.70
CA PHE A 3 -14.72 -31.69 5.07
C PHE A 3 -15.42 -33.06 5.08
N THR A 4 -14.98 -33.94 5.98
CA THR A 4 -15.37 -35.36 6.01
C THR A 4 -16.77 -35.53 6.60
N HIS A 5 -17.34 -36.74 6.45
CA HIS A 5 -18.56 -37.16 7.13
C HIS A 5 -18.54 -36.88 8.65
N ASP A 6 -17.35 -36.76 9.24
CA ASP A 6 -17.12 -36.51 10.66
C ASP A 6 -17.51 -35.08 11.07
N SER A 7 -17.25 -34.06 10.25
CA SER A 7 -17.55 -32.66 10.58
C SER A 7 -19.06 -32.39 10.71
N PHE A 8 -19.86 -33.02 9.86
CA PHE A 8 -21.32 -32.96 9.99
C PHE A 8 -21.81 -33.64 11.27
N PHE A 9 -21.24 -34.80 11.60
CA PHE A 9 -21.61 -35.52 12.83
C PHE A 9 -21.28 -34.71 14.08
N GLU A 10 -20.09 -34.10 14.14
CA GLU A 10 -19.71 -33.17 15.21
C GLU A 10 -20.69 -31.99 15.32
N CYS A 11 -21.07 -31.35 14.21
CA CYS A 11 -21.99 -30.22 14.25
C CYS A 11 -23.40 -30.64 14.72
N SER A 12 -23.91 -31.75 14.19
CA SER A 12 -25.24 -32.27 14.56
C SER A 12 -25.35 -32.74 16.01
N GLN A 13 -24.24 -33.06 16.68
CA GLN A 13 -24.26 -33.33 18.13
C GLN A 13 -24.61 -32.09 18.96
N LEU A 14 -24.46 -30.88 18.41
CA LEU A 14 -24.81 -29.61 19.05
C LEU A 14 -26.28 -29.23 18.83
N ALA A 15 -27.06 -30.08 18.15
CA ALA A 15 -28.45 -29.80 17.81
C ALA A 15 -29.33 -29.67 19.07
N VAL A 16 -30.12 -28.60 19.10
CA VAL A 16 -31.09 -28.30 20.15
C VAL A 16 -32.50 -28.64 19.66
N HIS A 17 -33.34 -29.16 20.55
CA HIS A 17 -34.75 -29.41 20.25
C HIS A 17 -35.51 -28.10 19.96
N VAL A 18 -36.30 -28.09 18.88
CA VAL A 18 -37.10 -26.95 18.40
C VAL A 18 -38.01 -26.35 19.48
N SER A 19 -38.49 -27.16 20.43
CA SER A 19 -39.33 -26.72 21.56
C SER A 19 -38.63 -25.75 22.52
N ASN A 20 -37.29 -25.70 22.51
CA ASN A 20 -36.49 -24.84 23.38
C ASN A 20 -36.07 -23.52 22.69
N VAL A 21 -36.44 -23.32 21.42
CA VAL A 21 -36.12 -22.11 20.66
C VAL A 21 -37.12 -21.01 21.04
N SER A 22 -36.83 -20.27 22.12
CA SER A 22 -37.67 -19.15 22.58
C SER A 22 -37.26 -17.79 22.00
N ASN A 23 -36.05 -17.67 21.45
CA ASN A 23 -35.50 -16.44 20.88
C ASN A 23 -34.67 -16.73 19.62
N TYR A 24 -35.18 -16.38 18.45
CA TYR A 24 -34.55 -16.67 17.15
C TYR A 24 -33.14 -16.10 16.98
N ASN A 25 -32.75 -15.04 17.72
CA ASN A 25 -31.41 -14.47 17.61
C ASN A 25 -30.32 -15.29 18.33
N SER A 26 -30.70 -16.26 19.15
CA SER A 26 -29.77 -17.10 19.91
C SER A 26 -29.52 -18.46 19.26
N TYR A 27 -30.24 -18.78 18.18
CA TYR A 27 -30.15 -20.08 17.52
C TYR A 27 -29.85 -19.91 16.03
N LEU A 28 -28.95 -20.74 15.52
CA LEU A 28 -28.57 -20.77 14.11
C LEU A 28 -29.29 -21.91 13.42
N ASN A 29 -29.82 -21.65 12.23
CA ASN A 29 -30.46 -22.67 11.42
C ASN A 29 -29.38 -23.44 10.65
N CYS A 30 -29.47 -24.76 10.68
CA CYS A 30 -28.53 -25.65 10.04
C CYS A 30 -29.26 -26.65 9.14
N SER A 31 -28.74 -26.85 7.93
CA SER A 31 -29.28 -27.80 6.97
C SER A 31 -28.17 -28.44 6.14
N ARG A 32 -28.43 -29.66 5.67
CA ARG A 32 -27.53 -30.37 4.73
C ARG A 32 -28.31 -30.74 3.48
N ASN A 33 -27.81 -30.30 2.33
CA ASN A 33 -28.25 -30.78 1.03
C ASN A 33 -27.53 -32.10 0.72
N LEU A 34 -28.18 -33.24 0.97
CA LEU A 34 -27.86 -34.48 0.28
C LEU A 34 -28.68 -34.52 -1.00
N GLY A 35 -28.07 -34.88 -2.13
CA GLY A 35 -28.68 -34.83 -3.47
C GLY A 35 -30.01 -35.58 -3.65
N ASP A 36 -30.45 -36.37 -2.65
CA ASP A 36 -31.72 -37.13 -2.65
C ASP A 36 -32.77 -36.60 -1.63
N GLY A 37 -32.58 -35.40 -1.07
CA GLY A 37 -33.56 -34.74 -0.20
C GLY A 37 -32.91 -33.91 0.91
N LEU A 38 -33.50 -32.75 1.21
CA LEU A 38 -33.14 -31.92 2.36
C LEU A 38 -33.28 -32.75 3.65
N VAL A 39 -32.18 -32.91 4.38
CA VAL A 39 -32.25 -33.38 5.78
C VAL A 39 -33.02 -32.32 6.57
N ASN A 40 -33.86 -32.76 7.51
CA ASN A 40 -34.65 -31.86 8.36
C ASN A 40 -33.73 -30.79 9.00
N PRO A 41 -34.12 -29.50 8.93
CA PRO A 41 -33.35 -28.44 9.54
C PRO A 41 -33.22 -28.69 11.04
N PHE A 42 -32.02 -28.46 11.58
CA PHE A 42 -31.75 -28.47 13.02
C PHE A 42 -31.22 -27.12 13.45
N TYR A 43 -31.28 -26.85 14.75
CA TYR A 43 -30.83 -25.58 15.30
C TYR A 43 -29.69 -25.82 16.29
N ILE A 44 -28.68 -24.95 16.28
CA ILE A 44 -27.62 -24.93 17.31
C ILE A 44 -27.65 -23.60 18.04
N ASN A 45 -27.12 -23.52 19.25
CA ASN A 45 -26.92 -22.23 19.90
C ASN A 45 -25.80 -21.47 19.19
N ALA A 46 -25.96 -20.16 18.98
CA ALA A 46 -24.94 -19.32 18.35
C ALA A 46 -23.59 -19.36 19.10
N THR A 47 -23.60 -19.56 20.42
CA THR A 47 -22.37 -19.69 21.23
C THR A 47 -21.60 -20.98 20.99
N ASP A 48 -22.26 -22.00 20.48
CA ASP A 48 -21.69 -23.34 20.28
C ASP A 48 -21.13 -23.51 18.85
N PHE A 49 -21.27 -22.47 18.01
CA PHE A 49 -20.77 -22.47 16.64
C PHE A 49 -19.26 -22.70 16.60
N ASN A 50 -18.84 -23.66 15.76
CA ASN A 50 -17.44 -23.96 15.48
C ASN A 50 -17.24 -24.21 13.98
N CYS A 51 -15.99 -24.38 13.54
CA CYS A 51 -15.70 -24.57 12.12
C CYS A 51 -16.25 -25.87 11.52
N SER A 52 -16.60 -26.88 12.33
CA SER A 52 -17.28 -28.09 11.84
C SER A 52 -18.71 -27.79 11.38
N CYS A 53 -19.32 -26.71 11.86
CA CYS A 53 -20.66 -26.25 11.47
C CYS A 53 -20.68 -25.27 10.28
N PHE A 54 -19.52 -24.77 9.86
CA PHE A 54 -19.41 -23.67 8.88
C PHE A 54 -20.13 -23.93 7.54
N GLU A 55 -20.06 -25.15 7.01
CA GLU A 55 -20.72 -25.48 5.72
C GLU A 55 -22.22 -25.80 5.84
N TYR A 56 -22.72 -25.96 7.07
CA TYR A 56 -24.06 -26.50 7.32
C TYR A 56 -25.01 -25.51 7.98
N CYS A 57 -24.48 -24.50 8.67
CA CYS A 57 -25.25 -23.57 9.47
C CYS A 57 -25.10 -22.14 8.98
N ASP A 58 -26.13 -21.32 9.23
CA ASP A 58 -26.04 -19.88 9.13
C ASP A 58 -24.96 -19.36 10.10
N CYS A 59 -24.33 -18.24 9.74
CA CYS A 59 -23.24 -17.69 10.53
C CYS A 59 -23.74 -16.96 11.79
N PRO A 60 -22.91 -16.89 12.85
CA PRO A 60 -23.26 -16.20 14.08
C PRO A 60 -23.67 -14.74 13.82
N PRO A 61 -24.53 -14.15 14.68
CA PRO A 61 -24.94 -12.76 14.53
C PRO A 61 -23.74 -11.83 14.40
N PHE A 62 -23.74 -11.00 13.36
CA PHE A 62 -22.64 -10.08 13.08
C PHE A 62 -22.42 -9.08 14.22
N GLU A 63 -21.18 -9.00 14.71
CA GLU A 63 -20.72 -8.01 15.66
C GLU A 63 -19.70 -7.07 14.97
N SER A 64 -19.98 -5.77 15.00
CA SER A 64 -19.09 -4.77 14.41
C SER A 64 -17.82 -4.59 15.23
N ASP A 65 -16.69 -4.45 14.53
CA ASP A 65 -15.41 -4.09 15.12
C ASP A 65 -14.97 -2.71 14.60
N PRO A 66 -15.43 -1.62 15.26
CA PRO A 66 -15.13 -0.27 14.82
C PRO A 66 -13.63 0.08 14.94
N ASP A 67 -12.82 -0.68 15.67
CA ASP A 67 -11.37 -0.45 15.72
C ASP A 67 -10.64 -1.03 14.50
N ILE A 68 -11.32 -1.87 13.71
CA ILE A 68 -10.82 -2.42 12.44
C ILE A 68 -11.52 -1.77 11.25
N ALA A 69 -12.84 -1.87 11.20
CA ALA A 69 -13.67 -1.39 10.11
C ALA A 69 -14.34 -0.05 10.43
N GLY A 70 -13.86 0.71 11.41
CA GLY A 70 -14.41 2.03 11.71
C GLY A 70 -14.10 3.06 10.63
N ILE A 71 -15.02 4.00 10.44
CA ILE A 71 -14.86 5.06 9.42
C ILE A 71 -13.57 5.87 9.62
N GLY A 72 -13.12 6.06 10.87
CA GLY A 72 -11.86 6.76 11.15
C GLY A 72 -10.62 6.02 10.64
N VAL A 73 -10.58 4.68 10.79
CA VAL A 73 -9.47 3.85 10.28
C VAL A 73 -9.43 3.93 8.76
N LEU A 74 -10.58 3.69 8.11
CA LEU A 74 -10.70 3.74 6.65
C LEU A 74 -10.29 5.11 6.10
N ALA A 75 -10.80 6.19 6.70
CA ALA A 75 -10.48 7.56 6.29
C ALA A 75 -8.97 7.83 6.41
N ALA A 76 -8.33 7.41 7.50
CA ALA A 76 -6.90 7.66 7.70
C ALA A 76 -6.01 6.98 6.65
N PHE A 77 -6.29 5.71 6.32
CA PHE A 77 -5.56 4.98 5.29
C PHE A 77 -5.81 5.55 3.89
N VAL A 78 -7.08 5.81 3.53
CA VAL A 78 -7.44 6.34 2.22
C VAL A 78 -6.87 7.75 2.00
N VAL A 79 -7.01 8.64 2.99
CA VAL A 79 -6.48 10.01 2.90
C VAL A 79 -4.96 9.98 2.79
N SER A 80 -4.28 9.16 3.60
CA SER A 80 -2.82 9.05 3.53
C SER A 80 -2.33 8.54 2.18
N ALA A 81 -3.00 7.52 1.62
CA ALA A 81 -2.65 6.99 0.30
C ALA A 81 -2.91 8.01 -0.81
N GLY A 82 -4.07 8.68 -0.78
CA GLY A 82 -4.39 9.75 -1.73
C GLY A 82 -3.39 10.92 -1.67
N LEU A 83 -3.05 11.38 -0.45
CA LEU A 83 -2.04 12.43 -0.26
C LEU A 83 -0.66 12.00 -0.76
N THR A 84 -0.27 10.74 -0.55
CA THR A 84 1.01 10.22 -1.06
C THR A 84 1.05 10.23 -2.59
N ILE A 85 -0.02 9.79 -3.25
CA ILE A 85 -0.13 9.80 -4.71
C ILE A 85 -0.03 11.24 -5.24
N ILE A 86 -0.81 12.15 -4.67
CA ILE A 86 -0.80 13.57 -5.07
C ILE A 86 0.59 14.18 -4.85
N ALA A 87 1.19 13.96 -3.67
CA ALA A 87 2.48 14.51 -3.33
C ALA A 87 3.60 13.94 -4.21
N THR A 88 3.56 12.66 -4.54
CA THR A 88 4.51 12.00 -5.45
C THR A 88 4.36 12.51 -6.88
N ALA A 89 3.13 12.64 -7.38
CA ALA A 89 2.87 13.20 -8.70
C ALA A 89 3.36 14.66 -8.78
N LEU A 90 3.07 15.49 -7.78
CA LEU A 90 3.58 16.86 -7.70
C LEU A 90 5.11 16.90 -7.60
N HIS A 91 5.72 16.02 -6.80
CA HIS A 91 7.17 15.93 -6.67
C HIS A 91 7.82 15.60 -8.03
N LEU A 92 7.27 14.65 -8.78
CA LEU A 92 7.72 14.33 -10.14
C LEU A 92 7.54 15.50 -11.12
N LEU A 93 6.40 16.19 -11.05
CA LEU A 93 6.11 17.33 -11.92
C LEU A 93 7.03 18.52 -11.65
N LEU A 94 7.49 18.71 -10.42
CA LEU A 94 8.34 19.84 -10.02
C LEU A 94 9.84 19.55 -10.09
N THR A 95 10.23 18.27 -10.01
CA THR A 95 11.65 17.88 -10.03
C THR A 95 12.20 17.88 -11.46
N ARG A 96 13.26 18.65 -11.72
CA ARG A 96 13.95 18.66 -13.02
C ARG A 96 14.99 17.56 -13.10
N THR A 97 14.66 16.47 -13.77
CA THR A 97 15.70 15.57 -14.30
C THR A 97 16.24 16.13 -15.60
N ASN A 98 17.53 16.48 -15.61
CA ASN A 98 18.20 17.05 -16.79
C ASN A 98 17.96 16.20 -18.05
N LYS A 99 17.47 16.83 -19.15
CA LYS A 99 17.04 16.24 -20.44
C LYS A 99 17.97 15.17 -20.99
N SER A 100 19.27 15.28 -20.72
CA SER A 100 20.30 14.37 -21.22
C SER A 100 20.30 12.96 -20.60
N LYS A 101 19.52 12.66 -19.55
CA LYS A 101 19.69 11.41 -18.77
C LYS A 101 18.40 10.66 -18.36
N THR A 102 17.25 10.88 -19.01
CA THR A 102 16.15 9.92 -18.93
C THR A 102 16.63 8.57 -19.45
N ILE A 103 16.79 7.58 -18.57
CA ILE A 103 17.19 6.22 -18.99
C ILE A 103 16.04 5.53 -19.72
N ASN A 104 14.81 5.96 -19.45
CA ASN A 104 13.58 5.35 -19.91
C ASN A 104 12.92 6.16 -21.04
N PRO A 105 12.66 5.57 -22.21
CA PRO A 105 12.01 6.25 -23.33
C PRO A 105 10.58 6.69 -23.02
N ILE A 106 9.89 6.02 -22.10
CA ILE A 106 8.51 6.36 -21.71
C ILE A 106 8.52 7.67 -20.90
N ASP A 107 9.41 7.75 -19.92
CA ASP A 107 9.56 8.97 -19.12
C ASP A 107 10.05 10.15 -19.97
N GLU A 108 10.90 9.89 -20.96
CA GLU A 108 11.32 10.90 -21.95
C GLU A 108 10.13 11.46 -22.75
N PHE A 109 9.28 10.58 -23.28
CA PHE A 109 8.07 10.98 -24.01
C PHE A 109 7.15 11.87 -23.15
N PHE A 110 6.86 11.47 -21.92
CA PHE A 110 6.01 12.26 -21.03
C PHE A 110 6.68 13.57 -20.60
N ARG A 111 7.99 13.58 -20.36
CA ARG A 111 8.75 14.79 -20.01
C ARG A 111 8.79 15.79 -21.16
N ASP A 112 8.96 15.35 -22.40
CA ASP A 112 8.90 16.24 -23.56
C ASP A 112 7.52 16.89 -23.70
N ARG A 113 6.44 16.13 -23.45
CA ARG A 113 5.08 16.69 -23.42
C ARG A 113 4.93 17.72 -22.30
N LEU A 114 5.48 17.45 -21.12
CA LEU A 114 5.45 18.35 -19.98
C LEU A 114 6.22 19.65 -20.23
N ASP A 115 7.40 19.56 -20.84
CA ASP A 115 8.22 20.71 -21.22
C ASP A 115 7.50 21.59 -22.24
N ASN A 116 6.81 21.00 -23.23
CA ASN A 116 5.96 21.76 -24.15
C ASN A 116 4.82 22.51 -23.44
N LEU A 117 4.27 21.96 -22.35
CA LEU A 117 3.24 22.64 -21.54
C LEU A 117 3.83 23.76 -20.69
N ARG A 118 5.06 23.60 -20.18
CA ARG A 118 5.82 24.63 -19.47
C ARG A 118 6.20 25.79 -20.38
N ASP A 119 6.62 25.51 -21.62
CA ASP A 119 6.91 26.54 -22.63
C ASP A 119 5.66 27.38 -22.94
N LYS A 120 4.47 26.77 -22.86
CA LYS A 120 3.17 27.44 -22.97
C LYS A 120 2.71 28.13 -21.66
N LYS A 121 3.53 28.14 -20.61
CA LYS A 121 3.26 28.72 -19.26
C LYS A 121 2.04 28.13 -18.53
N TRP A 122 1.62 26.90 -18.86
CA TRP A 122 0.54 26.22 -18.13
C TRP A 122 0.98 25.57 -16.82
N LEU A 123 2.29 25.37 -16.67
CA LEU A 123 2.88 24.71 -15.51
C LEU A 123 4.00 25.57 -14.90
N PRO A 124 4.26 25.42 -13.58
CA PRO A 124 5.37 26.09 -12.93
C PRO A 124 6.72 25.72 -13.55
N GLU A 125 7.67 26.66 -13.53
CA GLU A 125 9.05 26.36 -13.90
C GLU A 125 9.64 25.29 -12.97
N PRO A 126 10.40 24.34 -13.53
CA PRO A 126 10.92 23.23 -12.75
C PRO A 126 12.09 23.67 -11.87
N ALA A 127 12.30 22.93 -10.77
CA ALA A 127 13.43 23.08 -9.87
C ALA A 127 14.78 23.10 -10.62
N THR A 128 15.65 24.08 -10.41
CA THR A 128 17.06 23.93 -10.81
C THR A 128 17.77 23.03 -9.80
N ASN A 129 18.76 22.24 -10.25
CA ASN A 129 19.47 21.31 -9.36
C ASN A 129 20.27 22.03 -8.27
N ASP A 130 20.59 23.30 -8.47
CA ASP A 130 21.44 24.07 -7.55
C ASP A 130 20.66 24.54 -6.30
N ASP A 131 19.33 24.62 -6.37
CA ASP A 131 18.44 24.96 -5.25
C ASP A 131 17.01 24.43 -5.51
N PRO A 132 16.66 23.20 -5.08
CA PRO A 132 15.30 22.68 -5.30
C PRO A 132 14.29 23.58 -4.58
N PRO A 133 13.11 23.94 -5.11
CA PRO A 133 12.14 24.79 -4.44
C PRO A 133 11.76 24.24 -3.05
N PRO A 134 11.45 25.10 -2.06
CA PRO A 134 10.98 24.67 -0.73
C PRO A 134 9.87 23.61 -0.79
N LEU A 135 8.97 23.76 -1.76
CA LEU A 135 7.88 22.84 -2.00
C LEU A 135 8.34 21.42 -2.36
N VAL A 136 9.38 21.24 -3.18
CA VAL A 136 9.87 19.90 -3.58
C VAL A 136 10.37 19.12 -2.37
N GLN A 137 11.13 19.79 -1.49
CA GLN A 137 11.61 19.19 -0.25
C GLN A 137 10.45 18.87 0.70
N CYS A 138 9.51 19.80 0.87
CA CYS A 138 8.32 19.55 1.70
C CYS A 138 7.49 18.36 1.19
N LEU A 139 7.38 18.19 -0.14
CA LEU A 139 6.70 17.03 -0.73
C LEU A 139 7.45 15.72 -0.48
N TYR A 140 8.78 15.74 -0.57
CA TYR A 140 9.62 14.59 -0.22
C TYR A 140 9.40 14.18 1.23
N ASP A 141 9.49 15.12 2.16
CA ASP A 141 9.33 14.88 3.60
C ASP A 141 7.89 14.45 3.96
N LEU A 142 6.88 15.01 3.28
CA LEU A 142 5.48 14.62 3.40
C LEU A 142 5.27 13.15 2.99
N VAL A 143 5.74 12.76 1.80
CA VAL A 143 5.63 11.38 1.30
C VAL A 143 6.31 10.41 2.27
N LEU A 144 7.49 10.78 2.76
CA LEU A 144 8.25 9.95 3.68
C LEU A 144 7.52 9.75 5.01
N SER A 145 6.95 10.83 5.57
CA SER A 145 6.19 10.76 6.82
C SER A 145 4.86 10.00 6.68
N LEU A 146 4.15 10.16 5.55
CA LEU A 146 2.94 9.39 5.25
C LEU A 146 3.24 7.88 5.14
N SER A 147 4.37 7.54 4.49
CA SER A 147 4.83 6.16 4.39
C SER A 147 5.18 5.56 5.73
N ASP A 148 5.95 6.27 6.56
CA ASP A 148 6.39 5.76 7.86
C ASP A 148 5.21 5.54 8.82
N THR A 149 4.22 6.47 8.83
CA THR A 149 3.00 6.32 9.64
C THR A 149 2.14 5.15 9.16
N GLN A 150 1.90 5.03 7.84
CA GLN A 150 1.16 3.90 7.29
C GLN A 150 1.89 2.57 7.46
N LEU A 151 3.22 2.55 7.43
CA LEU A 151 4.01 1.32 7.58
C LEU A 151 3.82 0.71 8.96
N VAL A 152 3.93 1.54 10.01
CA VAL A 152 3.72 1.10 11.39
C VAL A 152 2.27 0.65 11.59
N MET A 153 1.30 1.44 11.11
CA MET A 153 -0.11 1.11 11.24
C MET A 153 -0.50 -0.15 10.46
N GLY A 154 0.00 -0.31 9.23
CA GLY A 154 -0.26 -1.47 8.39
C GLY A 154 0.28 -2.76 9.00
N ILE A 155 1.51 -2.75 9.52
CA ILE A 155 2.08 -3.90 10.25
C ILE A 155 1.25 -4.21 11.49
N ALA A 156 0.87 -3.19 12.27
CA ALA A 156 0.08 -3.37 13.49
C ALA A 156 -1.30 -3.98 13.17
N MET A 157 -2.00 -3.48 12.15
CA MET A 157 -3.32 -4.01 11.76
C MET A 157 -3.24 -5.42 11.20
N LEU A 158 -2.30 -5.71 10.30
CA LEU A 158 -2.13 -7.07 9.78
C LEU A 158 -1.77 -8.06 10.90
N SER A 159 -0.89 -7.66 11.82
CA SER A 159 -0.54 -8.47 12.99
C SER A 159 -1.77 -8.71 13.88
N ALA A 160 -2.58 -7.67 14.14
CA ALA A 160 -3.82 -7.79 14.91
C ALA A 160 -4.84 -8.71 14.21
N ALA A 161 -4.99 -8.62 12.90
CA ALA A 161 -5.85 -9.50 12.11
C ALA A 161 -5.41 -10.96 12.22
N VAL A 162 -4.12 -11.25 12.08
CA VAL A 162 -3.58 -12.61 12.24
C VAL A 162 -3.77 -13.14 13.67
N ILE A 163 -3.55 -12.31 14.69
CA ILE A 163 -3.79 -12.70 16.09
C ILE A 163 -5.28 -13.00 16.33
N LYS A 164 -6.18 -12.13 15.86
CA LYS A 164 -7.63 -12.32 16.01
C LYS A 164 -8.15 -13.50 15.18
N LEU A 165 -7.56 -13.78 14.03
CA LEU A 165 -7.84 -14.96 13.23
C LEU A 165 -7.60 -16.25 14.03
N HIS A 166 -6.43 -16.36 14.68
CA HIS A 166 -6.13 -17.55 15.47
C HIS A 166 -6.95 -17.67 16.76
N ARG A 167 -7.55 -16.58 17.23
CA ARG A 167 -8.44 -16.53 18.41
C ARG A 167 -9.93 -16.63 18.08
N ASP A 168 -10.29 -16.96 16.84
CA ASP A 168 -11.68 -17.11 16.39
C ASP A 168 -12.52 -15.83 16.54
N SER A 169 -11.88 -14.65 16.57
CA SER A 169 -12.52 -13.38 16.96
C SER A 169 -12.57 -12.34 15.85
N ILE A 170 -12.37 -12.74 14.58
CA ILE A 170 -12.45 -11.85 13.43
C ILE A 170 -13.31 -12.49 12.34
N THR A 171 -14.27 -11.72 11.84
CA THR A 171 -15.09 -12.16 10.71
C THR A 171 -14.34 -11.97 9.38
N VAL A 172 -14.80 -12.64 8.33
CA VAL A 172 -14.28 -12.49 6.97
C VAL A 172 -14.31 -11.03 6.52
N TYR A 173 -15.39 -10.30 6.80
CA TYR A 173 -15.51 -8.87 6.49
C TYR A 173 -14.38 -8.02 7.09
N HIS A 174 -14.13 -8.17 8.40
CA HIS A 174 -13.11 -7.41 9.09
C HIS A 174 -11.70 -7.80 8.61
N PHE A 175 -11.48 -9.09 8.35
CA PHE A 175 -10.20 -9.58 7.82
C PHE A 175 -9.94 -9.05 6.40
N ASN A 176 -10.97 -9.05 5.55
CA ASN A 176 -10.91 -8.51 4.19
C ASN A 176 -10.62 -7.00 4.22
N THR A 177 -11.29 -6.27 5.12
CA THR A 177 -11.06 -4.82 5.32
C THR A 177 -9.60 -4.53 5.68
N VAL A 178 -9.02 -5.23 6.65
CA VAL A 178 -7.59 -5.05 7.01
C VAL A 178 -6.68 -5.33 5.82
N THR A 179 -6.95 -6.41 5.09
CA THR A 179 -6.15 -6.83 3.93
C THR A 179 -6.19 -5.75 2.83
N ASN A 180 -7.37 -5.20 2.54
CA ASN A 180 -7.55 -4.12 1.56
C ASN A 180 -6.84 -2.82 2.00
N LEU A 181 -6.90 -2.45 3.27
CA LEU A 181 -6.21 -1.26 3.78
C LEU A 181 -4.69 -1.43 3.72
N ALA A 182 -4.17 -2.61 4.03
CA ALA A 182 -2.74 -2.88 3.95
C ALA A 182 -2.26 -2.98 2.49
N TRP A 183 -3.11 -3.42 1.56
CA TRP A 183 -2.87 -3.32 0.13
C TRP A 183 -2.69 -1.87 -0.33
N LEU A 184 -3.55 -0.94 0.11
CA LEU A 184 -3.37 0.49 -0.15
C LEU A 184 -2.06 1.04 0.44
N SER A 185 -1.70 0.60 1.65
CA SER A 185 -0.41 0.95 2.29
C SER A 185 0.79 0.48 1.46
N SER A 186 0.70 -0.70 0.84
CA SER A 186 1.74 -1.22 -0.03
C SER A 186 2.04 -0.29 -1.20
N GLY A 187 1.02 0.28 -1.84
CA GLY A 187 1.20 1.26 -2.92
C GLY A 187 1.92 2.53 -2.46
N VAL A 188 1.61 3.02 -1.26
CA VAL A 188 2.31 4.16 -0.63
C VAL A 188 3.80 3.88 -0.46
N HIS A 189 4.17 2.66 -0.05
CA HIS A 189 5.56 2.27 0.10
C HIS A 189 6.30 2.24 -1.23
N ILE A 190 5.69 1.70 -2.29
CA ILE A 190 6.27 1.70 -3.65
C ILE A 190 6.51 3.14 -4.14
N LEU A 191 5.52 4.03 -4.01
CA LEU A 191 5.67 5.46 -4.36
C LEU A 191 6.76 6.17 -3.55
N THR A 192 6.92 5.80 -2.28
CA THR A 192 7.99 6.33 -1.43
C THR A 192 9.36 5.91 -1.93
N LEU A 193 9.53 4.65 -2.33
CA LEU A 193 10.79 4.16 -2.91
C LEU A 193 11.11 4.87 -4.23
N LEU A 194 10.11 5.17 -5.04
CA LEU A 194 10.24 5.98 -6.25
C LEU A 194 10.78 7.39 -5.93
N VAL A 195 10.18 8.10 -4.98
CA VAL A 195 10.63 9.44 -4.56
C VAL A 195 12.06 9.42 -4.01
N ILE A 196 12.40 8.44 -3.18
CA ILE A 196 13.77 8.24 -2.67
C ILE A 196 14.76 8.01 -3.82
N ARG A 197 14.40 7.17 -4.79
CA ARG A 197 15.24 6.87 -5.97
C ARG A 197 15.52 8.14 -6.78
N ILE A 198 14.51 8.98 -7.00
CA ILE A 198 14.66 10.25 -7.74
C ILE A 198 15.63 11.18 -7.02
N GLY A 199 15.49 11.33 -5.70
CA GLY A 199 16.41 12.13 -4.88
C GLY A 199 17.86 11.63 -4.92
N PHE A 200 18.06 10.31 -4.96
CA PHE A 200 19.39 9.73 -5.09
C PHE A 200 20.04 9.94 -6.46
N ILE A 201 19.26 9.89 -7.54
CA ILE A 201 19.77 10.13 -8.89
C ILE A 201 20.15 11.61 -9.06
N GLY A 202 19.40 12.53 -8.44
CA GLY A 202 19.69 13.96 -8.41
C GLY A 202 21.00 14.28 -7.68
N SER A 203 21.18 13.76 -6.47
CA SER A 203 22.36 14.04 -5.61
C SER A 203 23.67 13.40 -6.10
N SER A 204 23.62 12.31 -6.88
CA SER A 204 24.81 11.58 -7.35
C SER A 204 25.69 12.34 -8.37
N LYS A 205 25.42 13.63 -8.65
CA LYS A 205 26.22 14.47 -9.56
C LYS A 205 26.87 15.67 -8.91
N GLU A 206 26.62 15.98 -7.64
CA GLU A 206 27.47 16.90 -6.90
C GLU A 206 28.73 16.14 -6.44
N GLY A 207 29.90 16.61 -6.87
CA GLY A 207 31.18 15.93 -6.70
C GLY A 207 31.45 15.52 -5.26
N GLU A 208 31.85 14.26 -5.09
CA GLU A 208 32.97 13.72 -4.29
C GLU A 208 33.41 14.38 -2.95
N GLN A 209 32.66 15.29 -2.31
CA GLN A 209 33.15 16.06 -1.16
C GLN A 209 32.16 16.36 -0.03
N ARG A 210 30.98 15.75 0.02
CA ARG A 210 30.22 15.70 1.28
C ARG A 210 30.20 14.27 1.81
N LYS A 211 31.14 13.98 2.73
CA LYS A 211 31.04 12.89 3.73
C LYS A 211 29.85 13.15 4.67
N SER A 212 28.65 13.34 4.12
CA SER A 212 27.44 13.24 4.91
C SER A 212 27.27 11.77 5.25
N LYS A 213 27.02 11.44 6.53
CA LYS A 213 26.71 10.08 6.97
C LYS A 213 25.55 9.59 6.09
N ASP A 214 25.86 8.66 5.21
CA ASP A 214 24.93 8.14 4.22
C ASP A 214 23.68 7.64 4.97
N PRO A 215 22.45 8.10 4.65
CA PRO A 215 21.20 7.72 5.35
C PRO A 215 20.80 6.25 5.11
N THR A 216 21.78 5.40 4.78
CA THR A 216 21.64 3.99 4.41
C THR A 216 20.95 3.20 5.51
N ALA A 217 21.23 3.47 6.80
CA ALA A 217 20.61 2.75 7.90
C ALA A 217 19.09 2.97 7.96
N ALA A 218 18.62 4.22 7.85
CA ALA A 218 17.19 4.53 7.86
C ALA A 218 16.45 3.90 6.67
N ILE A 219 17.08 3.90 5.49
CA ILE A 219 16.52 3.26 4.30
C ILE A 219 16.47 1.75 4.45
N ILE A 220 17.52 1.12 5.00
CA ILE A 220 17.52 -0.32 5.27
C ILE A 220 16.38 -0.68 6.23
N ILE A 221 16.22 0.07 7.33
CA ILE A 221 15.14 -0.17 8.30
C ILE A 221 13.78 -0.06 7.61
N ARG A 222 13.54 0.99 6.82
CA ARG A 222 12.29 1.15 6.05
C ARG A 222 12.05 -0.03 5.12
N VAL A 223 13.06 -0.44 4.35
CA VAL A 223 12.93 -1.59 3.43
C VAL A 223 12.63 -2.88 4.19
N VAL A 224 13.28 -3.12 5.34
CA VAL A 224 13.00 -4.31 6.17
C VAL A 224 11.57 -4.29 6.71
N CYS A 225 11.10 -3.15 7.21
CA CYS A 225 9.71 -3.00 7.67
C CYS A 225 8.71 -3.17 6.51
N MET A 226 9.00 -2.58 5.34
CA MET A 226 8.20 -2.74 4.13
C MET A 226 8.12 -4.20 3.67
N LEU A 227 9.23 -4.95 3.71
CA LEU A 227 9.25 -6.39 3.42
C LEU A 227 8.48 -7.19 4.47
N THR A 228 8.48 -6.75 5.73
CA THR A 228 7.68 -7.37 6.80
C THR A 228 6.18 -7.19 6.52
N LEU A 229 5.75 -5.97 6.17
CA LEU A 229 4.38 -5.70 5.75
C LEU A 229 4.00 -6.53 4.52
N ALA A 230 4.87 -6.59 3.50
CA ALA A 230 4.64 -7.38 2.30
C ALA A 230 4.47 -8.88 2.60
N GLY A 231 5.29 -9.43 3.51
CA GLY A 231 5.16 -10.83 3.95
C GLY A 231 3.85 -11.11 4.67
N LEU A 232 3.46 -10.22 5.60
CA LEU A 232 2.17 -10.32 6.29
C LEU A 232 0.98 -10.19 5.32
N LEU A 233 1.09 -9.28 4.35
CA LEU A 233 0.07 -9.07 3.33
C LEU A 233 -0.08 -10.30 2.43
N LEU A 234 1.02 -10.91 1.97
CA LEU A 234 0.97 -12.17 1.21
C LEU A 234 0.29 -13.29 2.00
N TYR A 235 0.57 -13.39 3.30
CA TYR A 235 -0.09 -14.36 4.17
C TYR A 235 -1.60 -14.10 4.29
N CYS A 236 -2.02 -12.84 4.50
CA CYS A 236 -3.45 -12.50 4.57
C CYS A 236 -4.15 -12.70 3.23
N SER A 237 -3.54 -12.30 2.11
CA SER A 237 -4.06 -12.55 0.77
C SER A 237 -4.23 -14.05 0.49
N TRP A 238 -3.34 -14.91 1.00
CA TRP A 238 -3.49 -16.36 0.89
C TRP A 238 -4.74 -16.87 1.61
N ILE A 239 -5.03 -16.36 2.81
CA ILE A 239 -6.21 -16.72 3.59
C ILE A 239 -7.49 -16.29 2.87
N SER A 240 -7.50 -15.08 2.29
CA SER A 240 -8.63 -14.55 1.53
C SER A 240 -8.88 -15.26 0.18
N GLY A 241 -8.07 -16.25 -0.20
CA GLY A 241 -8.23 -16.99 -1.45
C GLY A 241 -9.37 -18.03 -1.47
N TYR A 242 -10.17 -18.14 -0.41
CA TYR A 242 -11.28 -19.11 -0.30
C TYR A 242 -12.35 -18.90 -1.38
N GLU A 243 -12.84 -19.98 -1.99
CA GLU A 243 -13.77 -19.93 -3.14
C GLU A 243 -15.05 -19.12 -2.90
N LYS A 244 -15.58 -19.14 -1.67
CA LYS A 244 -16.80 -18.39 -1.29
C LYS A 244 -16.52 -17.25 -0.31
N TRP A 245 -15.32 -16.67 -0.36
CA TRP A 245 -14.91 -15.59 0.55
C TRP A 245 -15.92 -14.45 0.60
N ASP A 246 -16.40 -14.00 -0.57
CA ASP A 246 -17.32 -12.87 -0.68
C ASP A 246 -18.77 -13.20 -0.24
N GLU A 247 -19.09 -14.48 -0.04
CA GLU A 247 -20.42 -14.93 0.42
C GLU A 247 -20.47 -15.17 1.94
N SER A 248 -19.32 -15.11 2.63
CA SER A 248 -19.18 -15.53 4.04
C SER A 248 -18.74 -14.39 4.96
N PHE A 249 -19.11 -13.15 4.65
CA PHE A 249 -18.58 -11.94 5.29
C PHE A 249 -18.85 -11.84 6.80
N ASP A 250 -20.00 -12.32 7.26
CA ASP A 250 -20.40 -12.38 8.66
C ASP A 250 -19.79 -13.56 9.43
N CYS A 251 -19.27 -14.56 8.71
CA CYS A 251 -18.70 -15.76 9.30
C CYS A 251 -17.28 -15.56 9.87
N PRO A 252 -16.85 -16.39 10.85
CA PRO A 252 -15.47 -16.38 11.35
C PRO A 252 -14.46 -16.74 10.26
N ALA A 253 -13.47 -15.87 10.03
CA ALA A 253 -12.48 -16.05 8.97
C ALA A 253 -11.56 -17.28 9.17
N LYS A 254 -11.41 -17.76 10.41
CA LYS A 254 -10.55 -18.92 10.69
C LYS A 254 -11.07 -20.20 10.03
N CYS A 255 -12.39 -20.34 9.91
CA CYS A 255 -13.00 -21.54 9.35
C CYS A 255 -12.77 -21.70 7.84
N THR A 256 -12.25 -20.65 7.18
CA THR A 256 -11.99 -20.67 5.73
C THR A 256 -10.54 -21.01 5.37
N VAL A 257 -9.62 -21.08 6.34
CA VAL A 257 -8.17 -21.19 6.10
C VAL A 257 -7.80 -22.44 5.30
N ASP A 258 -8.38 -23.58 5.68
CA ASP A 258 -8.09 -24.89 5.08
C ASP A 258 -9.06 -25.27 3.94
N LEU A 259 -10.01 -24.38 3.64
CA LEU A 259 -10.98 -24.60 2.58
C LEU A 259 -10.38 -24.43 1.19
N LYS A 260 -11.10 -25.00 0.21
CA LYS A 260 -10.71 -24.94 -1.19
C LYS A 260 -10.64 -23.48 -1.66
N LYS A 261 -9.50 -23.12 -2.22
CA LYS A 261 -9.29 -21.84 -2.89
C LYS A 261 -9.84 -21.90 -4.31
N GLY A 262 -10.57 -20.88 -4.73
CA GLY A 262 -11.24 -20.91 -6.04
C GLY A 262 -11.87 -19.57 -6.42
N GLY A 263 -12.52 -19.55 -7.59
CA GLY A 263 -13.32 -18.42 -8.05
C GLY A 263 -12.54 -17.11 -8.25
N LEU A 264 -13.28 -16.01 -8.05
CA LEU A 264 -12.76 -14.65 -8.10
C LEU A 264 -11.72 -14.38 -6.97
N PRO A 265 -11.92 -14.84 -5.72
CA PRO A 265 -10.94 -14.64 -4.65
C PRO A 265 -9.57 -15.24 -4.95
N LEU A 266 -9.51 -16.44 -5.55
CA LEU A 266 -8.24 -17.03 -5.99
C LEU A 266 -7.54 -16.18 -7.05
N THR A 267 -8.31 -15.59 -7.99
CA THR A 267 -7.75 -14.73 -9.03
C THR A 267 -7.11 -13.50 -8.42
N TRP A 268 -7.78 -12.84 -7.47
CA TRP A 268 -7.24 -11.68 -6.76
C TRP A 268 -6.05 -12.03 -5.88
N MET A 269 -6.04 -13.19 -5.23
CA MET A 269 -4.88 -13.70 -4.52
C MET A 269 -3.67 -13.83 -5.46
N ILE A 270 -3.84 -14.43 -6.63
CA ILE A 270 -2.75 -14.59 -7.62
C ILE A 270 -2.26 -13.23 -8.11
N ILE A 271 -3.17 -12.32 -8.47
CA ILE A 271 -2.83 -10.95 -8.89
C ILE A 271 -2.01 -10.27 -7.79
N SER A 272 -2.50 -10.31 -6.55
CA SER A 272 -1.83 -9.70 -5.40
C SER A 272 -0.42 -10.23 -5.20
N PHE A 273 -0.24 -11.55 -5.32
CA PHE A 273 1.07 -12.20 -5.22
C PHE A 273 2.01 -11.75 -6.32
N VAL A 274 1.56 -11.75 -7.58
CA VAL A 274 2.37 -11.32 -8.71
C VAL A 274 2.81 -9.87 -8.53
N PHE A 275 1.90 -8.97 -8.16
CA PHE A 275 2.23 -7.56 -7.95
C PHE A 275 3.22 -7.35 -6.79
N ILE A 276 3.00 -7.97 -5.63
CA ILE A 276 3.91 -7.80 -4.49
C ILE A 276 5.30 -8.39 -4.80
N LEU A 277 5.34 -9.63 -5.30
CA LEU A 277 6.60 -10.33 -5.60
C LEU A 277 7.35 -9.71 -6.79
N TYR A 278 6.67 -8.94 -7.63
CA TYR A 278 7.27 -8.22 -8.74
C TYR A 278 7.72 -6.81 -8.33
N SER A 279 6.82 -5.99 -7.77
CA SER A 279 7.06 -4.56 -7.52
C SER A 279 8.10 -4.34 -6.43
N TYR A 280 8.04 -5.04 -5.29
CA TYR A 280 9.00 -4.80 -4.20
C TYR A 280 10.46 -5.07 -4.60
N PRO A 281 10.82 -6.25 -5.14
CA PRO A 281 12.19 -6.49 -5.57
C PRO A 281 12.66 -5.53 -6.65
N PHE A 282 11.75 -5.15 -7.56
CA PHE A 282 12.06 -4.22 -8.63
C PHE A 282 12.35 -2.80 -8.10
N SER A 283 11.50 -2.25 -7.25
CA SER A 283 11.70 -0.93 -6.64
C SER A 283 12.92 -0.91 -5.72
N ILE A 284 13.19 -1.98 -4.97
CA ILE A 284 14.41 -2.14 -4.15
C ILE A 284 15.67 -2.19 -5.02
N PHE A 285 15.65 -2.93 -6.13
CA PHE A 285 16.75 -2.92 -7.11
C PHE A 285 16.98 -1.50 -7.66
N GLY A 286 15.91 -0.74 -7.85
CA GLY A 286 15.92 0.67 -8.22
C GLY A 286 16.69 1.59 -7.25
N LEU A 287 16.89 1.18 -5.98
CA LEU A 287 17.68 1.92 -5.00
C LEU A 287 19.17 1.56 -5.05
N TRP A 288 19.52 0.41 -5.62
CA TRP A 288 20.89 -0.09 -5.62
C TRP A 288 21.74 0.61 -6.69
N LYS A 289 22.40 1.72 -6.30
CA LYS A 289 23.30 2.50 -7.17
C LYS A 289 24.36 1.66 -7.88
N GLY A 290 24.96 0.68 -7.18
CA GLY A 290 25.95 -0.24 -7.76
C GLY A 290 25.35 -1.16 -8.81
N GLY A 291 24.17 -1.73 -8.53
CA GLY A 291 23.40 -2.54 -9.47
C GLY A 291 23.02 -1.76 -10.73
N GLN A 292 22.51 -0.54 -10.59
CA GLN A 292 22.17 0.33 -11.72
C GLN A 292 23.38 0.69 -12.57
N LYS A 293 24.52 1.06 -11.96
CA LYS A 293 25.76 1.34 -12.70
C LYS A 293 26.24 0.11 -13.47
N ARG A 294 26.21 -1.06 -12.85
CA ARG A 294 26.60 -2.33 -13.50
C ARG A 294 25.63 -2.70 -14.63
N TRP A 295 24.33 -2.53 -14.43
CA TRP A 295 23.31 -2.71 -15.46
C TRP A 295 23.59 -1.83 -16.67
N LEU A 296 23.77 -0.52 -16.46
CA LEU A 296 24.02 0.45 -17.53
C LEU A 296 25.35 0.22 -18.26
N LYS A 297 26.41 -0.17 -17.55
CA LYS A 297 27.74 -0.34 -18.15
C LYS A 297 27.93 -1.70 -18.83
N CYS A 298 27.42 -2.77 -18.24
CA CYS A 298 27.79 -4.13 -18.64
C CYS A 298 26.65 -4.90 -19.30
N VAL A 299 25.40 -4.61 -18.94
CA VAL A 299 24.25 -5.45 -19.30
C VAL A 299 23.46 -4.80 -20.44
N ARG A 300 23.02 -3.55 -20.27
CA ARG A 300 22.29 -2.79 -21.30
C ARG A 300 23.01 -2.75 -22.67
N PRO A 301 24.33 -2.46 -22.76
CA PRO A 301 24.98 -2.36 -24.06
C PRO A 301 25.14 -3.70 -24.79
N LYS A 302 25.02 -4.83 -24.07
CA LYS A 302 25.10 -6.17 -24.67
C LYS A 302 23.74 -6.71 -25.12
N LEU A 303 22.67 -6.21 -24.51
CA LEU A 303 21.31 -6.72 -24.69
C LEU A 303 20.41 -5.79 -25.51
N ILE A 304 20.73 -4.48 -25.55
CA ILE A 304 19.83 -3.44 -26.07
C ILE A 304 20.54 -2.48 -27.03
N ASP A 305 21.67 -1.88 -26.61
CA ASP A 305 22.33 -0.87 -27.42
C ASP A 305 23.17 -1.55 -28.51
N ASP A 306 23.03 -1.13 -29.78
CA ASP A 306 23.73 -1.72 -30.94
C ASP A 306 25.24 -1.45 -30.99
N LYS A 307 25.82 -0.97 -29.88
CA LYS A 307 27.24 -0.58 -29.78
C LYS A 307 28.20 -1.76 -29.62
N GLY A 308 27.71 -3.00 -29.66
CA GLY A 308 28.52 -4.21 -29.63
C GLY A 308 28.68 -4.93 -30.97
N GLU A 309 28.12 -4.41 -32.07
CA GLU A 309 28.10 -5.11 -33.36
C GLU A 309 29.17 -4.60 -34.33
N GLU A 310 30.36 -5.21 -34.28
CA GLU A 310 31.27 -5.26 -35.45
C GLU A 310 30.88 -6.38 -36.44
N ASN A 311 29.97 -7.30 -36.07
CA ASN A 311 29.71 -8.54 -36.83
C ASN A 311 28.22 -8.83 -37.16
N GLY A 312 27.41 -7.80 -37.40
CA GLY A 312 26.18 -7.91 -38.22
C GLY A 312 25.10 -8.91 -37.80
N GLN A 313 25.06 -9.37 -36.55
CA GLN A 313 24.13 -10.39 -36.09
C GLN A 313 23.06 -9.79 -35.18
N GLN A 314 22.09 -9.11 -35.81
CA GLN A 314 21.03 -8.37 -35.13
C GLN A 314 20.44 -9.15 -33.95
N PRO A 315 20.34 -8.54 -32.74
CA PRO A 315 19.59 -9.15 -31.64
C PRO A 315 18.14 -9.35 -32.08
N LYS A 316 17.61 -10.57 -31.88
CA LYS A 316 16.25 -10.93 -32.30
C LYS A 316 15.26 -9.91 -31.73
N VAL A 317 14.46 -9.28 -32.59
CA VAL A 317 13.44 -8.26 -32.24
C VAL A 317 12.61 -8.65 -31.01
N ALA A 318 12.31 -9.93 -30.85
CA ALA A 318 11.62 -10.50 -29.69
C ALA A 318 12.31 -10.18 -28.33
N TRP A 319 13.64 -10.24 -28.25
CA TRP A 319 14.39 -9.93 -27.01
C TRP A 319 14.28 -8.46 -26.63
N ARG A 320 14.30 -7.55 -27.62
CA ARG A 320 14.10 -6.13 -27.38
C ARG A 320 12.70 -5.85 -26.84
N ILE A 321 11.68 -6.52 -27.38
CA ILE A 321 10.30 -6.42 -26.89
C ILE A 321 10.20 -6.93 -25.45
N LEU A 322 10.79 -8.08 -25.13
CA LEU A 322 10.76 -8.64 -23.77
C LEU A 322 11.42 -7.69 -22.76
N ILE A 323 12.60 -7.15 -23.08
CA ILE A 323 13.26 -6.19 -22.20
C ILE A 323 12.43 -4.91 -22.07
N PHE A 324 11.80 -4.45 -23.14
CA PHE A 324 10.88 -3.32 -23.07
C PHE A 324 9.73 -3.55 -22.10
N VAL A 325 9.05 -4.68 -22.20
CA VAL A 325 7.89 -5.02 -21.38
C VAL A 325 8.26 -5.28 -19.92
N PHE A 326 9.32 -6.05 -19.66
CA PHE A 326 9.66 -6.49 -18.30
C PHE A 326 10.63 -5.57 -17.56
N TRP A 327 11.26 -4.61 -18.26
CA TRP A 327 12.21 -3.68 -17.64
C TRP A 327 11.81 -2.22 -17.81
N TYR A 328 11.52 -1.76 -19.04
CA TYR A 328 11.29 -0.32 -19.27
C TYR A 328 9.90 0.13 -18.84
N ILE A 329 8.84 -0.65 -19.10
CA ILE A 329 7.50 -0.31 -18.58
C ILE A 329 7.53 -0.15 -17.04
N PRO A 330 8.10 -1.10 -16.29
CA PRO A 330 8.06 -1.04 -14.83
C PRO A 330 9.12 -0.10 -14.24
N ALA A 331 10.21 0.16 -14.97
CA ALA A 331 11.19 1.18 -14.59
C ALA A 331 10.69 2.62 -14.79
N SER A 332 9.54 2.83 -15.44
CA SER A 332 9.04 4.16 -15.76
C SER A 332 8.43 4.81 -14.53
N GLU A 333 9.00 5.95 -14.15
CA GLU A 333 8.52 6.75 -13.02
C GLU A 333 7.08 7.23 -13.26
N THR A 334 6.77 7.58 -14.51
CA THR A 334 5.44 8.08 -14.89
C THR A 334 4.41 6.97 -14.88
N LEU A 335 4.72 5.82 -15.47
CA LEU A 335 3.80 4.69 -15.47
C LEU A 335 3.61 4.12 -14.07
N GLU A 336 4.64 4.09 -13.23
CA GLU A 336 4.52 3.65 -11.84
C GLU A 336 3.46 4.48 -11.10
N VAL A 337 3.49 5.81 -11.20
CA VAL A 337 2.43 6.65 -10.60
C VAL A 337 1.05 6.43 -11.21
N LEU A 338 0.95 6.30 -12.54
CA LEU A 338 -0.34 6.04 -13.20
C LEU A 338 -0.93 4.67 -12.82
N THR A 339 -0.06 3.67 -12.69
CA THR A 339 -0.42 2.33 -12.22
C THR A 339 -0.91 2.39 -10.78
N GLU A 340 -0.21 3.10 -9.89
CA GLU A 340 -0.65 3.28 -8.50
C GLU A 340 -1.95 4.09 -8.38
N ILE A 341 -2.22 5.07 -9.25
CA ILE A 341 -3.52 5.76 -9.32
C ILE A 341 -4.64 4.77 -9.66
N ALA A 342 -4.42 3.90 -10.65
CA ALA A 342 -5.40 2.89 -11.06
C ALA A 342 -5.66 1.88 -9.92
N TRP A 343 -4.60 1.39 -9.27
CA TRP A 343 -4.70 0.47 -8.15
C TRP A 343 -5.34 1.08 -6.91
N PHE A 344 -5.01 2.33 -6.59
CA PHE A 344 -5.68 3.07 -5.53
C PHE A 344 -7.18 3.22 -5.81
N SER A 345 -7.55 3.59 -7.03
CA SER A 345 -8.96 3.75 -7.42
C SER A 345 -9.72 2.43 -7.29
N LEU A 346 -9.10 1.33 -7.72
CA LEU A 346 -9.67 -0.01 -7.62
C LEU A 346 -9.78 -0.47 -6.16
N GLY A 347 -8.73 -0.32 -5.36
CA GLY A 347 -8.71 -0.69 -3.94
C GLY A 347 -9.69 0.15 -3.11
N PHE A 348 -9.81 1.44 -3.42
CA PHE A 348 -10.82 2.32 -2.81
C PHE A 348 -12.23 1.87 -3.17
N TYR A 349 -12.48 1.56 -4.45
CA TYR A 349 -13.77 1.03 -4.90
C TYR A 349 -14.14 -0.23 -4.13
N TRP A 350 -13.27 -1.25 -4.09
CA TRP A 350 -13.53 -2.51 -3.37
C TRP A 350 -13.77 -2.30 -1.88
N THR A 351 -12.90 -1.54 -1.21
CA THR A 351 -13.06 -1.24 0.23
C THR A 351 -14.42 -0.58 0.50
N PHE A 352 -14.84 0.33 -0.38
CA PHE A 352 -16.12 1.01 -0.23
C PHE A 352 -17.31 0.11 -0.57
N THR A 353 -17.23 -0.71 -1.62
CA THR A 353 -18.29 -1.64 -2.00
C THR A 353 -18.49 -2.72 -0.96
N ASP A 354 -17.42 -3.30 -0.43
CA ASP A 354 -17.48 -4.36 0.58
C ASP A 354 -18.11 -3.83 1.87
N ARG A 355 -17.69 -2.63 2.30
CA ARG A 355 -18.31 -1.91 3.40
C ARG A 355 -19.79 -1.63 3.13
N HIS A 356 -20.11 -1.15 1.93
CA HIS A 356 -21.49 -0.81 1.59
C HIS A 356 -22.39 -2.05 1.61
N SER A 357 -21.93 -3.16 1.05
CA SER A 357 -22.62 -4.45 1.05
C SER A 357 -22.92 -4.90 2.47
N MET A 358 -21.91 -4.95 3.35
CA MET A 358 -22.14 -5.33 4.75
C MET A 358 -23.05 -4.37 5.50
N GLN A 359 -22.99 -3.07 5.20
CA GLN A 359 -23.85 -2.08 5.85
C GLN A 359 -25.33 -2.15 5.44
N GLN A 360 -25.66 -2.92 4.39
CA GLN A 360 -27.05 -3.22 4.03
C GLN A 360 -27.60 -4.40 4.81
N GLU A 361 -26.75 -5.35 5.20
CA GLU A 361 -27.14 -6.58 5.89
C GLU A 361 -27.10 -6.43 7.42
N MET A 362 -26.17 -5.61 7.95
CA MET A 362 -26.02 -5.44 9.39
C MET A 362 -27.16 -4.63 10.04
N GLY A 363 -27.46 -4.95 11.30
CA GLY A 363 -28.40 -4.20 12.12
C GLY A 363 -28.02 -2.72 12.31
N GLN A 364 -29.03 -1.86 12.54
CA GLN A 364 -28.83 -0.41 12.65
C GLN A 364 -27.83 -0.01 13.75
N ASP A 365 -27.82 -0.71 14.88
CA ASP A 365 -26.91 -0.43 15.98
C ASP A 365 -25.45 -0.76 15.62
N GLN A 366 -25.22 -1.89 14.93
CA GLN A 366 -23.90 -2.29 14.43
C GLN A 366 -23.38 -1.27 13.39
N LYS A 367 -24.24 -0.87 12.45
CA LYS A 367 -23.93 0.18 11.47
C LYS A 367 -23.57 1.51 12.13
N LYS A 368 -24.30 1.88 13.19
CA LYS A 368 -24.04 3.10 13.94
C LYS A 368 -22.73 3.00 14.72
N ALA A 369 -22.37 1.83 15.23
CA ALA A 369 -21.09 1.62 15.92
C ALA A 369 -19.89 1.85 14.98
N GLU A 370 -19.89 1.30 13.77
CA GLU A 370 -18.79 1.51 12.79
C GLU A 370 -18.67 2.94 12.27
N ASN A 371 -19.78 3.67 12.17
CA ASN A 371 -19.80 5.03 11.65
C ASN A 371 -19.55 6.10 12.72
N ASN A 372 -19.57 5.71 14.01
CA ASN A 372 -19.25 6.62 15.10
C ASN A 372 -17.75 6.58 15.42
N ILE A 373 -17.08 7.71 15.29
CA ILE A 373 -15.67 7.87 15.69
C ILE A 373 -15.60 8.02 17.22
N ARG A 374 -15.62 6.90 17.93
CA ARG A 374 -15.51 6.85 19.40
C ARG A 374 -14.41 5.90 19.89
N GLY A 375 -14.07 4.89 19.09
CA GLY A 375 -13.08 3.88 19.45
C GLY A 375 -11.66 4.43 19.43
N PHE A 376 -10.82 3.95 20.36
CA PHE A 376 -9.41 4.27 20.40
C PHE A 376 -8.70 3.87 19.09
N GLY A 377 -9.06 2.72 18.52
CA GLY A 377 -8.50 2.23 17.26
C GLY A 377 -8.81 3.11 16.06
N GLN A 378 -9.90 3.90 16.11
CA GLN A 378 -10.21 4.90 15.07
C GLN A 378 -9.50 6.24 15.28
N LEU A 379 -9.38 6.67 16.54
CA LEU A 379 -8.79 7.98 16.86
C LEU A 379 -7.29 8.00 16.60
N VAL A 380 -6.57 6.94 16.98
CA VAL A 380 -5.11 6.85 16.79
C VAL A 380 -4.68 7.12 15.34
N PRO A 381 -5.17 6.39 14.32
CA PRO A 381 -4.74 6.63 12.94
C PRO A 381 -5.15 8.02 12.42
N LEU A 382 -6.28 8.57 12.88
CA LEU A 382 -6.68 9.94 12.54
C LEU A 382 -5.73 10.99 13.13
N PHE A 383 -5.31 10.84 14.38
CA PHE A 383 -4.34 11.75 14.99
C PHE A 383 -2.94 11.60 14.38
N LEU A 384 -2.56 10.40 13.96
CA LEU A 384 -1.29 10.17 13.27
C LEU A 384 -1.20 10.90 11.92
N LEU A 385 -2.33 11.26 11.28
CA LEU A 385 -2.32 12.15 10.12
C LEU A 385 -1.77 13.55 10.41
N LEU A 386 -1.72 13.97 11.68
CA LEU A 386 -1.10 15.23 12.06
C LEU A 386 0.43 15.18 11.94
N VAL A 387 1.05 14.00 12.06
CA VAL A 387 2.51 13.85 12.02
C VAL A 387 3.09 14.32 10.67
N PRO A 388 2.58 13.87 9.51
CA PRO A 388 3.04 14.40 8.22
C PRO A 388 2.84 15.90 8.04
N VAL A 389 1.76 16.45 8.60
CA VAL A 389 1.50 17.90 8.56
C VAL A 389 2.55 18.67 9.36
N LEU A 390 2.85 18.21 10.57
CA LEU A 390 3.90 18.80 11.41
C LEU A 390 5.27 18.71 10.73
N GLN A 391 5.57 17.57 10.09
CA GLN A 391 6.82 17.38 9.35
C GLN A 391 6.99 18.39 8.21
N VAL A 392 5.90 18.70 7.49
CA VAL A 392 5.92 19.73 6.44
C VAL A 392 6.21 21.12 7.03
N PHE A 393 5.58 21.46 8.16
CA PHE A 393 5.84 22.74 8.82
C PHE A 393 7.28 22.86 9.32
N GLU A 394 7.84 21.80 9.91
CA GLU A 394 9.22 21.75 10.35
C GLU A 394 10.19 21.92 9.17
N SER A 395 9.95 21.18 8.09
CA SER A 395 10.76 21.24 6.86
C SER A 395 10.74 22.63 6.23
N TYR A 396 9.57 23.29 6.23
CA TYR A 396 9.42 24.66 5.75
C TYR A 396 10.14 25.67 6.67
N ALA A 397 9.95 25.56 7.98
CA ALA A 397 10.53 26.46 8.97
C ALA A 397 12.07 26.40 8.96
N ALA A 398 12.64 25.20 9.02
CA ALA A 398 14.09 24.98 8.98
C ALA A 398 14.73 25.62 7.74
N ARG A 399 14.03 25.56 6.60
CA ARG A 399 14.53 26.15 5.37
C ARG A 399 14.40 27.68 5.33
N SER A 400 13.34 28.21 5.93
CA SER A 400 13.18 29.67 6.08
C SER A 400 14.30 30.27 6.93
N GLU A 401 14.75 29.55 7.96
CA GLU A 401 15.88 29.94 8.81
C GLU A 401 17.20 29.85 8.05
N PHE A 402 17.45 28.72 7.37
CA PHE A 402 18.66 28.55 6.56
C PHE A 402 18.82 29.64 5.49
N LYS A 403 17.72 30.04 4.83
CA LYS A 403 17.75 31.14 3.85
C LYS A 403 18.13 32.48 4.48
N LYS A 404 17.61 32.78 5.68
CA LYS A 404 17.98 34.00 6.43
C LYS A 404 19.46 34.00 6.81
N GLU A 405 20.01 32.85 7.20
CA GLU A 405 21.43 32.73 7.51
C GLU A 405 22.31 32.98 6.28
N ILE A 406 21.97 32.41 5.11
CA ILE A 406 22.68 32.66 3.86
C ILE A 406 22.62 34.13 3.47
N GLU A 407 21.44 34.76 3.57
CA GLU A 407 21.28 36.18 3.26
C GLU A 407 22.14 37.05 4.19
N LYS A 408 22.17 36.73 5.49
CA LYS A 408 23.01 37.41 6.47
C LYS A 408 24.51 37.28 6.13
N VAL A 409 24.98 36.06 5.85
CA VAL A 409 26.38 35.81 5.46
C VAL A 409 26.72 36.57 4.17
N ARG A 410 25.80 36.58 3.19
CA ARG A 410 25.99 37.31 1.94
C ARG A 410 26.06 38.82 2.13
N GLU A 411 25.28 39.37 3.06
CA GLU A 411 25.38 40.78 3.46
C GLU A 411 26.70 41.08 4.15
N ASP A 412 27.15 40.23 5.07
CA ASP A 412 28.42 40.38 5.78
C ASP A 412 29.63 40.34 4.82
N PHE A 413 29.57 39.51 3.78
CA PHE A 413 30.59 39.53 2.70
C PHE A 413 30.51 40.76 1.80
N ARG A 414 29.34 41.40 1.67
CA ARG A 414 29.14 42.58 0.82
C ARG A 414 29.56 43.87 1.53
N ASP A 415 29.46 43.93 2.86
CA ASP A 415 29.87 45.06 3.69
C ASP A 415 30.70 44.57 4.90
N PRO A 416 32.02 44.30 4.72
CA PRO A 416 32.88 43.81 5.80
C PRO A 416 33.02 44.81 6.97
N ASP A 417 32.81 46.11 6.72
CA ASP A 417 32.84 47.15 7.76
C ASP A 417 31.62 47.06 8.70
N ARG A 418 30.53 46.41 8.28
CA ARG A 418 29.37 46.12 9.13
C ARG A 418 29.70 45.16 10.27
N VAL A 419 30.47 44.12 9.99
CA VAL A 419 30.91 43.12 10.99
C VAL A 419 31.88 43.76 11.99
N LEU A 420 32.79 44.61 11.49
CA LEU A 420 33.70 45.39 12.33
C LEU A 420 32.95 46.36 13.24
N ARG A 421 31.91 47.06 12.75
CA ARG A 421 31.09 47.96 13.59
C ARG A 421 30.22 47.25 14.64
N ALA A 422 29.87 45.98 14.45
CA ALA A 422 29.07 45.20 15.40
C ALA A 422 29.91 44.54 16.51
N SER A 423 31.25 44.61 16.42
CA SER A 423 32.19 43.99 17.36
C SER A 423 32.87 44.98 18.32
N TRP A 424 32.57 46.28 18.20
CA TRP A 424 32.87 47.34 19.17
C TRP A 424 31.56 47.80 19.81
#